data_AF-A0A8J8IVT0-F1
#
_entry.id   AF-A0A8J8IVT0-F1
#
_cell.length_a   1.000
_cell.length_b   1.000
_cell.length_c   1.000
_cell.angle_alpha   90.00
_cell.angle_beta   90.00
_cell.angle_gamma   90.00
#
_symmetry.space_group_name_H-M   'P 1'
#
loop_
_entity.id
_entity.type
_entity.pdbx_description
1 polymer ?
#
loop_
_entity_poly.entity_id
_entity_poly.type
_entity_poly.pdbx_seq_one_letter_code
_entity_poly.pdbx_strand_id
1 'polypeptide(L)'
;MKKIAFIFILLIISTNLTLAIEVPNVWEPTTLETSFAVIGLYEYGDYPRALEGCEWLNKIKTPEFAWGSNSHSPPEAKYTAPALMALLRCESLANGRYSETINSAAYWLIYIQKDDGSFGDIIDTSLAVLALKEYSKTKVAEIDVGEAITRGEFWLENVKSQNELEKLLKFLALGEEVAVNSVQIKGENKAFKYFALSYLGEKADVKEDFNSTLGIALALYASKSEKYHQKLLERQHFGFWGVKRFNTVEILDASKVKGFEDLKNVGCQYIDMIKPKNDMEKVIFARYFLMCNKKPDLNVNLTKILPWMVAEIMMIKAEEGEDYSKELNFLLSAQKDGIWKEFYNTAYVIWAMKKLNVDFDYNKSLEYLRDNLRAGYPTYYYAQALKTFYAFNMTEEVQKTLKILSEYQNPNGGFGYSNGNPSGIRSTALVLQALQDIRIENEMYKKGWRFLRVILYLDIPEIKKEGDELVLNNSTILMIKDSKFTGISLNKVNLDNLDGVLVLYKPKVLISVKAIENKGFSPMSIRKLPYIYIGAGILALIITLIFLKKR
;
A
#
# COMPACT_ATOMS: atom_id res chain seq x y z
N MET A 1 32.48 7.91 43.87
CA MET A 1 32.42 8.48 42.51
C MET A 1 32.96 7.55 41.42
N LYS A 2 34.18 6.98 41.52
CA LYS A 2 34.73 6.08 40.48
C LYS A 2 33.90 4.81 40.18
N LYS A 3 33.23 4.21 41.17
CA LYS A 3 32.32 3.06 40.97
C LYS A 3 30.99 3.42 40.29
N ILE A 4 30.51 4.66 40.41
CA ILE A 4 29.26 5.13 39.78
C ILE A 4 29.50 5.46 38.30
N ALA A 5 30.65 6.05 37.97
CA ALA A 5 31.06 6.30 36.59
C ALA A 5 31.25 4.99 35.78
N PHE A 6 31.76 3.93 36.42
CA PHE A 6 31.93 2.63 35.78
C PHE A 6 30.59 1.93 35.49
N ILE A 7 29.60 2.07 36.38
CA ILE A 7 28.23 1.56 36.17
C ILE A 7 27.53 2.33 35.03
N PHE A 8 27.75 3.65 34.93
CA PHE A 8 27.19 4.46 33.83
C PHE A 8 27.82 4.12 32.47
N ILE A 9 29.13 3.85 32.42
CA ILE A 9 29.82 3.43 31.19
C ILE A 9 29.39 1.99 30.78
N LEU A 10 29.17 1.08 31.74
CA LEU A 10 28.62 -0.25 31.47
C LEU A 10 27.15 -0.22 31.01
N LEU A 11 26.35 0.74 31.49
CA LEU A 11 24.97 0.98 31.02
C LEU A 11 24.90 1.60 29.62
N ILE A 12 25.91 2.39 29.22
CA ILE A 12 25.99 2.96 27.87
C ILE A 12 26.53 1.92 26.86
N ILE A 13 27.40 0.99 27.28
CA ILE A 13 27.91 -0.11 26.44
C ILE A 13 26.87 -1.25 26.29
N SER A 14 25.90 -1.38 27.22
CA SER A 14 24.84 -2.40 27.09
C SER A 14 23.67 -1.96 26.21
N THR A 15 23.57 -0.68 25.85
CA THR A 15 22.70 -0.23 24.77
C THR A 15 23.47 -0.29 23.46
N ASN A 16 23.56 -1.48 22.87
CA ASN A 16 23.77 -1.60 21.43
C ASN A 16 22.65 -0.79 20.77
N LEU A 17 22.89 0.48 20.45
CA LEU A 17 22.03 1.26 19.58
C LEU A 17 22.01 0.51 18.26
N THR A 18 20.98 -0.30 18.10
CA THR A 18 20.65 -0.91 16.83
C THR A 18 20.32 0.26 15.92
N LEU A 19 21.15 0.49 14.92
CA LEU A 19 20.83 1.43 13.85
C LEU A 19 19.54 0.92 13.23
N ALA A 20 18.47 1.70 13.42
CA ALA A 20 17.18 1.41 12.86
C ALA A 20 16.95 2.35 11.69
N ILE A 21 16.46 1.80 10.58
CA ILE A 21 16.01 2.57 9.44
C ILE A 21 14.58 2.99 9.71
N GLU A 22 14.32 4.28 9.53
CA GLU A 22 12.96 4.82 9.52
C GLU A 22 12.31 4.43 8.19
N VAL A 23 11.24 3.64 8.23
CA VAL A 23 10.53 3.19 7.04
C VAL A 23 9.10 3.73 7.06
N PRO A 24 8.62 4.36 5.98
CA PRO A 24 7.24 4.82 5.87
C PRO A 24 6.21 3.71 6.13
N ASN A 25 5.27 3.97 7.02
CA ASN A 25 4.18 3.10 7.44
C ASN A 25 2.81 3.65 6.98
N VAL A 26 2.69 3.76 5.66
CA VAL A 26 1.54 4.41 4.98
C VAL A 26 0.62 3.39 4.28
N TRP A 27 0.80 2.12 4.59
CA TRP A 27 0.10 0.99 3.97
C TRP A 27 -0.69 0.19 4.98
N GLU A 28 -1.90 -0.18 4.59
CA GLU A 28 -2.72 -1.13 5.31
C GLU A 28 -2.55 -2.49 4.63
N PRO A 29 -2.03 -3.50 5.35
CA PRO A 29 -1.87 -4.82 4.77
C PRO A 29 -3.22 -5.47 4.47
N THR A 30 -3.32 -6.10 3.31
CA THR A 30 -4.52 -6.81 2.89
C THR A 30 -4.18 -8.19 2.32
N THR A 31 -5.02 -9.17 2.64
CA THR A 31 -4.80 -10.57 2.26
C THR A 31 -4.87 -10.76 0.75
N LEU A 32 -5.79 -10.08 0.08
CA LEU A 32 -6.04 -10.27 -1.35
C LEU A 32 -4.86 -9.79 -2.20
N GLU A 33 -4.44 -8.55 -1.98
CA GLU A 33 -3.28 -7.93 -2.64
C GLU A 33 -2.00 -8.73 -2.38
N THR A 34 -1.74 -9.15 -1.13
CA THR A 34 -0.55 -9.95 -0.82
C THR A 34 -0.61 -11.32 -1.50
N SER A 35 -1.75 -12.01 -1.47
CA SER A 35 -1.91 -13.32 -2.10
C SER A 35 -1.65 -13.27 -3.61
N PHE A 36 -2.27 -12.32 -4.32
CA PHE A 36 -2.06 -12.19 -5.76
C PHE A 36 -0.67 -11.66 -6.11
N ALA A 37 -0.07 -10.81 -5.27
CA ALA A 37 1.32 -10.38 -5.45
C ALA A 37 2.28 -11.58 -5.36
N VAL A 38 2.11 -12.44 -4.36
CA VAL A 38 2.89 -13.68 -4.22
C VAL A 38 2.74 -14.56 -5.46
N ILE A 39 1.50 -14.79 -5.91
CA ILE A 39 1.22 -15.63 -7.09
C ILE A 39 1.90 -15.04 -8.34
N GLY A 40 1.78 -13.72 -8.55
CA GLY A 40 2.42 -13.02 -9.67
C GLY A 40 3.94 -13.06 -9.62
N LEU A 41 4.55 -12.81 -8.45
CA LEU A 41 6.00 -12.83 -8.25
C LEU A 41 6.59 -14.23 -8.41
N TYR A 42 5.90 -15.25 -7.91
CA TYR A 42 6.29 -16.64 -8.12
C TYR A 42 6.31 -17.01 -9.60
N GLU A 43 5.26 -16.65 -10.35
CA GLU A 43 5.21 -16.91 -11.79
C GLU A 43 6.22 -16.11 -12.60
N TYR A 44 6.58 -14.93 -12.12
CA TYR A 44 7.64 -14.11 -12.70
C TYR A 44 9.04 -14.68 -12.43
N GLY A 45 9.24 -15.32 -11.27
CA GLY A 45 10.50 -15.89 -10.82
C GLY A 45 11.20 -15.10 -9.70
N ASP A 46 10.55 -14.10 -9.11
CA ASP A 46 11.08 -13.38 -7.93
C ASP A 46 10.70 -14.11 -6.63
N TYR A 47 11.32 -15.27 -6.44
CA TYR A 47 11.08 -16.18 -5.32
C TYR A 47 11.35 -15.57 -3.93
N PRO A 48 12.37 -14.73 -3.70
CA PRO A 48 12.56 -14.04 -2.42
C PRO A 48 11.32 -13.25 -1.99
N ARG A 49 10.76 -12.43 -2.88
CA ARG A 49 9.63 -11.55 -2.57
C ARG A 49 8.35 -12.36 -2.44
N ALA A 50 8.19 -13.43 -3.20
CA ALA A 50 7.11 -14.38 -3.00
C ALA A 50 7.16 -15.02 -1.60
N LEU A 51 8.34 -15.46 -1.13
CA LEU A 51 8.49 -16.02 0.22
C LEU A 51 8.22 -15.01 1.33
N GLU A 52 8.60 -13.75 1.16
CA GLU A 52 8.26 -12.66 2.11
C GLU A 52 6.75 -12.56 2.30
N GLY A 53 5.99 -12.49 1.19
CA GLY A 53 4.53 -12.44 1.23
C GLY A 53 3.89 -13.70 1.81
N CYS A 54 4.42 -14.88 1.50
CA CYS A 54 3.93 -16.14 2.05
C CYS A 54 4.12 -16.26 3.56
N GLU A 55 5.29 -15.90 4.07
CA GLU A 55 5.50 -15.93 5.51
C GLU A 55 4.67 -14.85 6.21
N TRP A 56 4.45 -13.70 5.57
CA TRP A 56 3.52 -12.70 6.07
C TRP A 56 2.09 -13.25 6.17
N LEU A 57 1.55 -13.86 5.10
CA LEU A 57 0.23 -14.52 5.09
C LEU A 57 0.14 -15.58 6.18
N ASN A 58 1.18 -16.40 6.33
CA ASN A 58 1.24 -17.44 7.35
C ASN A 58 1.22 -16.88 8.79
N LYS A 59 1.67 -15.64 9.00
CA LYS A 59 1.68 -15.00 10.32
C LYS A 59 0.39 -14.28 10.67
N ILE A 60 -0.38 -13.84 9.67
CA ILE A 60 -1.61 -13.06 9.89
C ILE A 60 -2.90 -13.88 9.81
N LYS A 61 -2.81 -15.18 9.50
CA LYS A 61 -3.95 -16.10 9.54
C LYS A 61 -4.62 -16.10 10.92
N THR A 62 -5.91 -16.37 10.94
CA THR A 62 -6.67 -16.56 12.17
C THR A 62 -6.25 -17.86 12.88
N PRO A 63 -6.63 -18.06 14.16
CA PRO A 63 -6.45 -19.34 14.84
C PRO A 63 -7.11 -20.54 14.12
N GLU A 64 -8.08 -20.27 13.24
CA GLU A 64 -8.78 -21.27 12.40
C GLU A 64 -8.01 -21.59 11.10
N PHE A 65 -6.80 -21.04 10.92
CA PHE A 65 -5.99 -21.18 9.71
C PHE A 65 -6.68 -20.65 8.44
N ALA A 66 -7.46 -19.59 8.60
CA ALA A 66 -8.18 -18.91 7.53
C ALA A 66 -7.83 -17.41 7.51
N TRP A 67 -8.31 -16.67 6.51
CA TRP A 67 -8.01 -15.25 6.35
C TRP A 67 -9.26 -14.41 6.11
N GLY A 68 -9.28 -13.24 6.73
CA GLY A 68 -10.19 -12.15 6.38
C GLY A 68 -9.52 -11.15 5.43
N SER A 69 -10.17 -10.00 5.22
CA SER A 69 -9.61 -8.93 4.38
C SER A 69 -8.24 -8.42 4.88
N ASN A 70 -8.04 -8.43 6.20
CA ASN A 70 -6.82 -8.11 6.92
C ASN A 70 -6.71 -8.97 8.20
N SER A 71 -5.66 -8.79 9.00
CA SER A 71 -5.38 -9.58 10.21
C SER A 71 -6.40 -9.45 11.35
N HIS A 72 -7.33 -8.49 11.28
CA HIS A 72 -8.34 -8.22 12.31
C HIS A 72 -9.77 -8.53 11.84
N SER A 73 -9.92 -8.93 10.58
CA SER A 73 -11.22 -9.24 9.98
C SER A 73 -11.58 -10.71 10.20
N PRO A 74 -12.88 -11.04 10.34
CA PRO A 74 -13.31 -12.43 10.33
C PRO A 74 -12.92 -13.12 9.01
N PRO A 75 -12.68 -14.44 9.02
CA PRO A 75 -12.27 -15.15 7.83
C PRO A 75 -13.41 -15.31 6.82
N GLU A 76 -13.09 -15.19 5.52
CA GLU A 76 -14.04 -15.35 4.40
C GLU A 76 -13.39 -16.12 3.24
N ALA A 77 -14.19 -16.87 2.48
CA ALA A 77 -13.70 -17.73 1.41
C ALA A 77 -12.89 -16.96 0.34
N LYS A 78 -13.36 -15.78 -0.09
CA LYS A 78 -12.67 -14.92 -1.07
C LYS A 78 -11.28 -14.43 -0.64
N TYR A 79 -10.91 -14.52 0.63
CA TYR A 79 -9.57 -14.19 1.12
C TYR A 79 -8.76 -15.44 1.47
N THR A 80 -9.38 -16.45 2.08
CA THR A 80 -8.74 -17.74 2.39
C THR A 80 -8.29 -18.46 1.12
N ALA A 81 -9.10 -18.46 0.07
CA ALA A 81 -8.79 -19.19 -1.16
C ALA A 81 -7.56 -18.64 -1.90
N PRO A 82 -7.43 -17.33 -2.18
CA PRO A 82 -6.18 -16.78 -2.74
C PRO A 82 -4.96 -16.98 -1.82
N ALA A 83 -5.13 -16.91 -0.49
CA ALA A 83 -4.03 -17.15 0.44
C ALA A 83 -3.56 -18.61 0.38
N LEU A 84 -4.49 -19.57 0.30
CA LEU A 84 -4.19 -20.98 0.05
C LEU A 84 -3.42 -21.16 -1.27
N MET A 85 -3.91 -20.56 -2.37
CA MET A 85 -3.21 -20.59 -3.66
C MET A 85 -1.78 -20.04 -3.56
N ALA A 86 -1.58 -18.90 -2.89
CA ALA A 86 -0.27 -18.31 -2.67
C ALA A 86 0.67 -19.25 -1.89
N LEU A 87 0.19 -19.83 -0.78
CA LEU A 87 0.98 -20.75 0.04
C LEU A 87 1.34 -22.05 -0.69
N LEU A 88 0.47 -22.57 -1.57
CA LEU A 88 0.79 -23.73 -2.42
C LEU A 88 2.05 -23.49 -3.28
N ARG A 89 2.25 -22.26 -3.79
CA ARG A 89 3.47 -21.91 -4.54
C ARG A 89 4.69 -21.91 -3.62
N CYS A 90 4.58 -21.26 -2.46
CA CYS A 90 5.70 -21.14 -1.53
C CYS A 90 6.08 -22.45 -0.84
N GLU A 91 5.17 -23.41 -0.73
CA GLU A 91 5.51 -24.77 -0.31
C GLU A 91 6.51 -25.44 -1.27
N SER A 92 6.51 -25.06 -2.55
CA SER A 92 7.56 -25.51 -3.48
C SER A 92 8.92 -24.84 -3.27
N LEU A 93 8.95 -23.67 -2.62
CA LEU A 93 10.17 -22.90 -2.32
C LEU A 93 10.76 -23.22 -0.94
N ALA A 94 9.91 -23.59 0.01
CA ALA A 94 10.25 -23.88 1.39
C ALA A 94 9.47 -25.09 1.92
N ASN A 95 9.64 -26.24 1.25
CA ASN A 95 8.90 -27.46 1.54
C ASN A 95 8.98 -27.84 3.02
N GLY A 96 7.82 -28.16 3.59
CA GLY A 96 7.57 -28.43 5.01
C GLY A 96 7.19 -27.20 5.83
N ARG A 97 7.29 -25.97 5.30
CA ARG A 97 7.02 -24.74 6.06
C ARG A 97 5.54 -24.44 6.21
N TYR A 98 4.75 -24.68 5.17
CA TYR A 98 3.38 -24.21 5.05
C TYR A 98 2.36 -25.35 5.00
N SER A 99 2.79 -26.62 4.90
CA SER A 99 1.91 -27.80 4.77
C SER A 99 0.75 -27.82 5.77
N GLU A 100 1.00 -27.64 7.08
CA GLU A 100 -0.06 -27.61 8.10
C GLU A 100 -1.10 -26.53 7.78
N THR A 101 -0.63 -25.31 7.48
CA THR A 101 -1.51 -24.18 7.18
C THR A 101 -2.29 -24.39 5.87
N ILE A 102 -1.67 -24.99 4.85
CA ILE A 102 -2.32 -25.32 3.58
C ILE A 102 -3.45 -26.34 3.81
N ASN A 103 -3.18 -27.42 4.54
CA ASN A 103 -4.17 -28.46 4.83
C ASN A 103 -5.31 -27.93 5.71
N SER A 104 -5.01 -27.14 6.75
CA SER A 104 -6.04 -26.54 7.59
C SER A 104 -6.89 -25.50 6.85
N ALA A 105 -6.31 -24.72 5.94
CA ALA A 105 -7.05 -23.78 5.12
C ALA A 105 -8.00 -24.48 4.13
N ALA A 106 -7.54 -25.57 3.50
CA ALA A 106 -8.38 -26.41 2.65
C ALA A 106 -9.53 -27.04 3.46
N TYR A 107 -9.25 -27.55 4.67
CA TYR A 107 -10.27 -28.04 5.58
C TYR A 107 -11.29 -26.97 5.94
N TRP A 108 -10.83 -25.77 6.30
CA TRP A 108 -11.72 -24.65 6.66
C TRP A 108 -12.66 -24.30 5.50
N LEU A 109 -12.16 -24.27 4.26
CA LEU A 109 -13.00 -24.05 3.08
C LEU A 109 -14.08 -25.13 2.97
N ILE A 110 -13.75 -26.41 3.11
CA ILE A 110 -14.76 -27.49 3.09
C ILE A 110 -15.78 -27.29 4.22
N TYR A 111 -15.31 -26.96 5.42
CA TYR A 111 -16.14 -26.82 6.62
C TYR A 111 -17.17 -25.68 6.50
N ILE A 112 -16.81 -24.56 5.90
CA ILE A 112 -17.72 -23.41 5.73
C ILE A 112 -18.63 -23.52 4.50
N GLN A 113 -18.45 -24.54 3.66
CA GLN A 113 -19.32 -24.76 2.51
C GLN A 113 -20.76 -25.04 2.99
N LYS A 114 -21.72 -24.30 2.45
CA LYS A 114 -23.13 -24.43 2.79
C LYS A 114 -23.74 -25.69 2.17
N ASP A 115 -24.91 -26.09 2.65
CA ASP A 115 -25.67 -27.23 2.13
C ASP A 115 -25.98 -27.12 0.63
N ASP A 116 -26.17 -25.89 0.12
CA ASP A 116 -26.40 -25.62 -1.31
C ASP A 116 -25.15 -25.74 -2.19
N GLY A 117 -23.97 -25.98 -1.61
CA GLY A 117 -22.69 -26.09 -2.30
C GLY A 117 -21.92 -24.78 -2.43
N SER A 118 -22.52 -23.63 -2.07
CA SER A 118 -21.83 -22.34 -2.09
C SER A 118 -20.87 -22.16 -0.91
N PHE A 119 -19.86 -21.30 -1.08
CA PHE A 119 -18.95 -20.88 -0.01
C PHE A 119 -19.25 -19.44 0.48
N GLY A 120 -20.36 -18.85 0.02
CA GLY A 120 -20.65 -17.43 0.21
C GLY A 120 -21.45 -16.88 -0.97
N ASP A 121 -20.89 -15.88 -1.65
CA ASP A 121 -21.37 -15.39 -2.94
C ASP A 121 -20.67 -16.08 -4.14
N ILE A 122 -20.85 -15.54 -5.34
CA ILE A 122 -20.22 -16.07 -6.57
C ILE A 122 -18.71 -15.91 -6.54
N ILE A 123 -18.18 -14.81 -5.99
CA ILE A 123 -16.75 -14.55 -5.90
C ILE A 123 -16.12 -15.53 -4.90
N ASP A 124 -16.73 -15.66 -3.71
CA ASP A 124 -16.34 -16.61 -2.67
C ASP A 124 -16.27 -18.03 -3.23
N THR A 125 -17.35 -18.49 -3.87
CA THR A 125 -17.47 -19.85 -4.41
C THR A 125 -16.50 -20.09 -5.56
N SER A 126 -16.35 -19.13 -6.47
CA SER A 126 -15.44 -19.25 -7.62
C SER A 126 -13.98 -19.39 -7.17
N LEU A 127 -13.53 -18.53 -6.26
CA LEU A 127 -12.16 -18.57 -5.75
C LEU A 127 -11.91 -19.82 -4.91
N ALA A 128 -12.86 -20.24 -4.07
CA ALA A 128 -12.76 -21.46 -3.28
C ALA A 128 -12.63 -22.71 -4.17
N VAL A 129 -13.49 -22.86 -5.18
CA VAL A 129 -13.41 -23.97 -6.14
C VAL A 129 -12.06 -23.96 -6.86
N LEU A 130 -11.58 -22.80 -7.29
CA LEU A 130 -10.27 -22.67 -7.94
C LEU A 130 -9.12 -23.13 -7.03
N ALA A 131 -9.10 -22.66 -5.78
CA ALA A 131 -8.06 -23.00 -4.82
C ALA A 131 -8.08 -24.49 -4.44
N LEU A 132 -9.27 -25.07 -4.24
CA LEU A 132 -9.43 -26.50 -3.93
C LEU A 132 -9.00 -27.39 -5.11
N LYS A 133 -9.26 -26.97 -6.36
CA LYS A 133 -8.77 -27.66 -7.57
C LYS A 133 -7.24 -27.67 -7.68
N GLU A 134 -6.57 -26.63 -7.20
CA GLU A 134 -5.10 -26.62 -7.16
C GLU A 134 -4.57 -27.45 -6.01
N TYR A 135 -5.21 -27.34 -4.85
CA TYR A 135 -4.88 -28.13 -3.68
C TYR A 135 -4.98 -29.63 -4.00
N SER A 136 -6.04 -30.10 -4.65
CA SER A 136 -6.19 -31.53 -5.00
C SER A 136 -5.09 -32.07 -5.93
N LYS A 137 -4.34 -31.20 -6.61
CA LYS A 137 -3.24 -31.57 -7.52
C LYS A 137 -1.85 -31.52 -6.85
N THR A 138 -1.74 -30.98 -5.63
CA THR A 138 -0.46 -30.87 -4.94
C THR A 138 -0.10 -32.14 -4.18
N LYS A 139 1.20 -32.33 -3.92
CA LYS A 139 1.72 -33.46 -3.14
C LYS A 139 1.50 -33.34 -1.64
N VAL A 140 1.20 -32.13 -1.15
CA VAL A 140 0.95 -31.85 0.28
C VAL A 140 -0.52 -31.97 0.66
N ALA A 141 -1.40 -32.36 -0.27
CA ALA A 141 -2.81 -32.55 0.02
C ALA A 141 -3.03 -33.82 0.83
N GLU A 142 -3.57 -33.65 2.04
CA GLU A 142 -3.88 -34.73 2.98
C GLU A 142 -5.40 -35.01 3.05
N ILE A 143 -6.24 -34.10 2.53
CA ILE A 143 -7.69 -34.15 2.65
C ILE A 143 -8.30 -34.27 1.25
N ASP A 144 -9.29 -35.14 1.10
CA ASP A 144 -10.08 -35.21 -0.14
C ASP A 144 -11.07 -34.04 -0.21
N VAL A 145 -10.93 -33.23 -1.25
CA VAL A 145 -11.75 -32.04 -1.52
C VAL A 145 -12.67 -32.24 -2.73
N GLY A 146 -12.72 -33.43 -3.32
CA GLY A 146 -13.42 -33.69 -4.58
C GLY A 146 -14.93 -33.43 -4.51
N GLU A 147 -15.58 -33.83 -3.40
CA GLU A 147 -17.00 -33.55 -3.19
C GLU A 147 -17.28 -32.05 -3.08
N ALA A 148 -16.46 -31.33 -2.30
CA ALA A 148 -16.61 -29.88 -2.12
C ALA A 148 -16.45 -29.12 -3.45
N ILE A 149 -15.48 -29.51 -4.28
CA ILE A 149 -15.30 -28.99 -5.64
C ILE A 149 -16.57 -29.22 -6.47
N THR A 150 -17.05 -30.47 -6.52
CA THR A 150 -18.21 -30.86 -7.35
C THR A 150 -19.46 -30.08 -6.95
N ARG A 151 -19.73 -29.94 -5.65
CA ARG A 151 -20.89 -29.18 -5.14
C ARG A 151 -20.77 -27.68 -5.44
N GLY A 152 -19.57 -27.12 -5.34
CA GLY A 152 -19.29 -25.73 -5.67
C GLY A 152 -19.48 -25.44 -7.16
N GLU A 153 -18.97 -26.32 -8.04
CA GLU A 153 -19.18 -26.22 -9.49
C GLU A 153 -20.67 -26.32 -9.84
N PHE A 154 -21.38 -27.30 -9.27
CA PHE A 154 -22.82 -27.44 -9.49
C PHE A 154 -23.59 -26.18 -9.08
N TRP A 155 -23.28 -25.60 -7.93
CA TRP A 155 -23.90 -24.33 -7.53
C TRP A 155 -23.56 -23.19 -8.50
N LEU A 156 -22.29 -23.10 -8.92
CA LEU A 156 -21.84 -22.09 -9.89
C LEU A 156 -22.55 -22.22 -11.22
N GLU A 157 -22.79 -23.42 -11.74
CA GLU A 157 -23.54 -23.63 -13.00
C GLU A 157 -24.95 -23.02 -12.92
N ASN A 158 -25.61 -23.16 -11.77
CA ASN A 158 -27.02 -22.80 -11.59
C ASN A 158 -27.26 -21.35 -11.14
N VAL A 159 -26.27 -20.70 -10.52
CA VAL A 159 -26.42 -19.30 -10.04
C VAL A 159 -26.29 -18.28 -11.18
N LYS A 160 -27.06 -17.19 -11.10
CA LYS A 160 -26.99 -16.06 -12.03
C LYS A 160 -26.04 -14.98 -11.52
N SER A 161 -25.06 -14.60 -12.33
CA SER A 161 -24.15 -13.47 -12.06
C SER A 161 -24.87 -12.13 -12.12
N GLN A 162 -24.52 -11.22 -11.22
CA GLN A 162 -25.09 -9.86 -11.16
C GLN A 162 -24.26 -8.85 -11.95
N ASN A 163 -22.98 -9.15 -12.18
CA ASN A 163 -22.05 -8.29 -12.90
C ASN A 163 -21.02 -9.10 -13.70
N GLU A 164 -20.28 -8.42 -14.57
CA GLU A 164 -19.29 -9.05 -15.47
C GLU A 164 -18.10 -9.68 -14.72
N LEU A 165 -17.74 -9.18 -13.52
CA LEU A 165 -16.64 -9.76 -12.73
C LEU A 165 -17.05 -11.11 -12.13
N GLU A 166 -18.24 -11.19 -11.55
CA GLU A 166 -18.81 -12.46 -11.07
C GLU A 166 -18.94 -13.48 -12.20
N LYS A 167 -19.40 -13.03 -13.38
CA LYS A 167 -19.52 -13.87 -14.57
C LYS A 167 -18.16 -14.42 -15.01
N LEU A 168 -17.14 -13.57 -15.04
CA LEU A 168 -15.76 -13.96 -15.37
C LEU A 168 -15.22 -15.00 -14.39
N LEU A 169 -15.32 -14.74 -13.08
CA LEU A 169 -14.77 -15.63 -12.06
C LEU A 169 -15.51 -16.96 -12.02
N LYS A 170 -16.84 -16.96 -12.22
CA LYS A 170 -17.63 -18.19 -12.39
C LYS A 170 -17.09 -19.03 -13.54
N PHE A 171 -16.93 -18.45 -14.73
CA PHE A 171 -16.41 -19.18 -15.90
C PHE A 171 -14.97 -19.66 -15.71
N LEU A 172 -14.11 -18.87 -15.05
CA LEU A 172 -12.76 -19.29 -14.69
C LEU A 172 -12.79 -20.52 -13.78
N ALA A 173 -13.62 -20.49 -12.72
CA ALA A 173 -13.73 -21.60 -11.78
C ALA A 173 -14.25 -22.88 -12.45
N LEU A 174 -15.16 -22.76 -13.42
CA LEU A 174 -15.68 -23.87 -14.23
C LEU A 174 -14.73 -24.32 -15.35
N GLY A 175 -13.66 -23.59 -15.62
CA GLY A 175 -12.72 -23.89 -16.71
C GLY A 175 -13.27 -23.60 -18.12
N GLU A 176 -14.27 -22.72 -18.23
CA GLU A 176 -14.94 -22.38 -19.49
C GLU A 176 -14.18 -21.29 -20.27
N GLU A 177 -13.10 -21.68 -20.96
CA GLU A 177 -12.21 -20.76 -21.68
C GLU A 177 -12.94 -19.84 -22.68
N VAL A 178 -13.81 -20.41 -23.53
CA VAL A 178 -14.58 -19.66 -24.54
C VAL A 178 -15.48 -18.63 -23.87
N ALA A 179 -16.07 -19.00 -22.73
CA ALA A 179 -16.96 -18.12 -21.97
C ALA A 179 -16.17 -16.98 -21.32
N VAL A 180 -15.01 -17.27 -20.71
CA VAL A 180 -14.06 -16.27 -20.16
C VAL A 180 -13.68 -15.23 -21.23
N ASN A 181 -13.35 -15.68 -22.45
CA ASN A 181 -12.96 -14.77 -23.53
C ASN A 181 -14.11 -13.84 -23.96
N SER A 182 -15.35 -14.33 -23.90
CA SER A 182 -16.55 -13.56 -24.28
C SER A 182 -16.94 -12.44 -23.31
N VAL A 183 -16.50 -12.49 -22.05
CA VAL A 183 -16.86 -11.50 -21.03
C VAL A 183 -16.25 -10.14 -21.35
N GLN A 184 -17.07 -9.08 -21.34
CA GLN A 184 -16.62 -7.72 -21.63
C GLN A 184 -16.37 -6.94 -20.35
N ILE A 185 -15.12 -6.95 -19.88
CA ILE A 185 -14.70 -6.20 -18.70
C ILE A 185 -14.03 -4.86 -19.06
N LYS A 186 -14.31 -3.83 -18.26
CA LYS A 186 -13.76 -2.47 -18.40
C LYS A 186 -12.98 -2.06 -17.14
N GLY A 187 -12.11 -1.07 -17.29
CA GLY A 187 -11.35 -0.46 -16.18
C GLY A 187 -10.37 -1.43 -15.52
N GLU A 188 -10.13 -1.24 -14.22
CA GLU A 188 -9.19 -2.05 -13.43
C GLU A 188 -9.54 -3.54 -13.44
N ASN A 189 -10.82 -3.90 -13.54
CA ASN A 189 -11.26 -5.28 -13.56
C ASN A 189 -10.73 -6.06 -14.80
N LYS A 190 -10.24 -5.38 -15.85
CA LYS A 190 -9.60 -6.07 -16.98
C LYS A 190 -8.40 -6.92 -16.54
N ALA A 191 -7.72 -6.55 -15.45
CA ALA A 191 -6.63 -7.34 -14.88
C ALA A 191 -7.09 -8.76 -14.52
N PHE A 192 -8.30 -8.92 -13.98
CA PHE A 192 -8.87 -10.24 -13.71
C PHE A 192 -9.10 -11.04 -14.99
N LYS A 193 -9.51 -10.40 -16.10
CA LYS A 193 -9.70 -11.09 -17.38
C LYS A 193 -8.37 -11.62 -17.90
N TYR A 194 -7.31 -10.82 -17.83
CA TYR A 194 -5.97 -11.24 -18.24
C TYR A 194 -5.45 -12.37 -17.36
N PHE A 195 -5.62 -12.26 -16.05
CA PHE A 195 -5.32 -13.34 -15.12
C PHE A 195 -6.07 -14.62 -15.47
N ALA A 196 -7.40 -14.55 -15.69
CA ALA A 196 -8.24 -15.71 -15.98
C ALA A 196 -7.80 -16.43 -17.27
N LEU A 197 -7.52 -15.68 -18.34
CA LEU A 197 -7.02 -16.25 -19.59
C LEU A 197 -5.68 -16.96 -19.38
N SER A 198 -4.71 -16.27 -18.76
CA SER A 198 -3.38 -16.86 -18.50
C SER A 198 -3.43 -18.05 -17.55
N TYR A 199 -4.34 -18.03 -16.59
CA TYR A 199 -4.58 -19.13 -15.67
C TYR A 199 -5.07 -20.39 -16.39
N LEU A 200 -5.92 -20.22 -17.41
CA LEU A 200 -6.40 -21.32 -18.26
C LEU A 200 -5.39 -21.75 -19.35
N GLY A 201 -4.21 -21.12 -19.39
CA GLY A 201 -3.14 -21.45 -20.34
C GLY A 201 -3.11 -20.57 -21.59
N GLU A 202 -4.00 -19.60 -21.71
CA GLU A 202 -4.08 -18.69 -22.85
C GLU A 202 -3.11 -17.50 -22.74
N LYS A 203 -2.60 -17.03 -23.89
CA LYS A 203 -1.74 -15.84 -23.89
C LYS A 203 -2.58 -14.58 -23.76
N ALA A 204 -2.38 -13.85 -22.66
CA ALA A 204 -2.98 -12.55 -22.44
C ALA A 204 -2.08 -11.43 -22.99
N ASP A 205 -2.59 -10.65 -23.95
CA ASP A 205 -1.92 -9.43 -24.43
C ASP A 205 -2.30 -8.24 -23.54
N VAL A 206 -1.54 -8.06 -22.46
CA VAL A 206 -1.76 -7.01 -21.45
C VAL A 206 -1.17 -5.68 -21.94
N LYS A 207 -2.03 -4.73 -22.30
CA LYS A 207 -1.61 -3.42 -22.84
C LYS A 207 -1.89 -2.26 -21.89
N GLU A 208 -2.85 -2.41 -20.98
CA GLU A 208 -3.34 -1.35 -20.11
C GLU A 208 -2.44 -1.10 -18.90
N ASP A 209 -2.39 0.16 -18.45
CA ASP A 209 -1.80 0.48 -17.16
C ASP A 209 -2.83 0.33 -16.03
N PHE A 210 -2.47 -0.48 -15.03
CA PHE A 210 -3.25 -0.66 -13.81
C PHE A 210 -2.68 0.18 -12.67
N ASN A 211 -3.57 0.71 -11.83
CA ASN A 211 -3.22 1.60 -10.73
C ASN A 211 -3.44 0.97 -9.36
N SER A 212 -4.26 -0.09 -9.25
CA SER A 212 -4.43 -0.82 -7.99
C SER A 212 -3.32 -1.86 -7.81
N THR A 213 -2.94 -2.14 -6.55
CA THR A 213 -1.91 -3.14 -6.23
C THR A 213 -2.35 -4.52 -6.72
N LEU A 214 -3.62 -4.85 -6.54
CA LEU A 214 -4.24 -6.07 -7.06
C LEU A 214 -4.19 -6.14 -8.59
N GLY A 215 -4.56 -5.07 -9.30
CA GLY A 215 -4.52 -5.03 -10.76
C GLY A 215 -3.11 -5.20 -11.32
N ILE A 216 -2.10 -4.61 -10.68
CA ILE A 216 -0.69 -4.78 -11.04
C ILE A 216 -0.23 -6.22 -10.81
N ALA A 217 -0.59 -6.84 -9.69
CA ALA A 217 -0.23 -8.22 -9.38
C ALA A 217 -0.84 -9.22 -10.38
N LEU A 218 -2.13 -9.06 -10.70
CA LEU A 218 -2.83 -9.87 -11.71
C LEU A 218 -2.22 -9.68 -13.11
N ALA A 219 -1.85 -8.44 -13.47
CA ALA A 219 -1.18 -8.14 -14.73
C ALA A 219 0.25 -8.73 -14.79
N LEU A 220 0.98 -8.73 -13.68
CA LEU A 220 2.29 -9.38 -13.58
C LEU A 220 2.17 -10.88 -13.83
N TYR A 221 1.21 -11.55 -13.19
CA TYR A 221 0.94 -12.97 -13.44
C TYR A 221 0.69 -13.26 -14.93
N ALA A 222 -0.20 -12.49 -15.54
CA ALA A 222 -0.65 -12.73 -16.92
C ALA A 222 0.44 -12.42 -17.97
N SER A 223 1.21 -11.35 -17.76
CA SER A 223 2.16 -10.85 -18.76
C SER A 223 3.62 -11.28 -18.52
N LYS A 224 3.97 -11.61 -17.27
CA LYS A 224 5.35 -11.75 -16.80
C LYS A 224 6.24 -10.57 -17.19
N SER A 225 5.66 -9.36 -17.21
CA SER A 225 6.36 -8.14 -17.64
C SER A 225 7.12 -7.47 -16.51
N GLU A 226 8.39 -7.12 -16.77
CA GLU A 226 9.24 -6.34 -15.87
C GLU A 226 8.60 -5.00 -15.47
N LYS A 227 7.76 -4.41 -16.33
CA LYS A 227 7.03 -3.18 -16.02
C LYS A 227 6.12 -3.34 -14.80
N TYR A 228 5.34 -4.42 -14.74
CA TYR A 228 4.44 -4.65 -13.59
C TYR A 228 5.21 -5.17 -12.38
N HIS A 229 6.31 -5.90 -12.60
CA HIS A 229 7.22 -6.32 -11.54
C HIS A 229 7.76 -5.11 -10.77
N GLN A 230 8.38 -4.14 -11.46
CA GLN A 230 8.89 -2.93 -10.81
C GLN A 230 7.80 -2.12 -10.10
N LYS A 231 6.65 -1.93 -10.74
CA LYS A 231 5.49 -1.26 -10.10
C LYS A 231 4.99 -1.99 -8.85
N LEU A 232 5.09 -3.32 -8.81
CA LEU A 232 4.67 -4.11 -7.65
C LEU A 232 5.69 -4.01 -6.51
N LEU A 233 6.99 -4.01 -6.82
CA LEU A 233 8.07 -3.84 -5.84
C LEU A 233 8.04 -2.45 -5.18
N GLU A 234 7.72 -1.40 -5.95
CA GLU A 234 7.51 -0.05 -5.42
C GLU A 234 6.38 0.05 -4.37
N ARG A 235 5.53 -0.98 -4.28
CA ARG A 235 4.37 -1.08 -3.38
C ARG A 235 4.53 -2.16 -2.32
N GLN A 236 5.71 -2.75 -2.23
CA GLN A 236 6.02 -3.72 -1.20
C GLN A 236 6.38 -3.00 0.09
N HIS A 237 5.76 -3.41 1.20
CA HIS A 237 6.05 -2.84 2.51
C HIS A 237 6.18 -3.95 3.54
N PHE A 238 7.31 -4.01 4.25
CA PHE A 238 7.52 -4.97 5.34
C PHE A 238 7.28 -6.45 4.95
N GLY A 239 7.43 -6.78 3.66
CA GLY A 239 7.16 -8.12 3.12
C GLY A 239 5.71 -8.41 2.74
N PHE A 240 4.82 -7.41 2.72
CA PHE A 240 3.43 -7.53 2.28
C PHE A 240 3.07 -6.52 1.18
N TRP A 241 1.90 -6.72 0.58
CA TRP A 241 1.25 -5.78 -0.33
C TRP A 241 -0.12 -5.40 0.19
N GLY A 242 -0.52 -4.16 -0.03
CA GLY A 242 -1.70 -3.63 0.62
C GLY A 242 -2.37 -2.50 -0.15
N VAL A 243 -3.31 -1.88 0.55
CA VAL A 243 -3.96 -0.65 0.13
C VAL A 243 -3.40 0.52 0.93
N LYS A 244 -3.61 1.74 0.43
CA LYS A 244 -3.14 2.94 1.14
C LYS A 244 -3.86 3.06 2.48
N ARG A 245 -3.09 3.24 3.56
CA ARG A 245 -3.61 3.49 4.90
C ARG A 245 -4.12 4.93 5.06
N PHE A 246 -3.45 5.87 4.41
CA PHE A 246 -3.74 7.30 4.49
C PHE A 246 -4.10 7.85 3.11
N ASN A 247 -4.89 8.93 3.09
CA ASN A 247 -5.21 9.58 1.83
C ASN A 247 -3.92 10.17 1.22
N THR A 248 -3.79 10.08 -0.10
CA THR A 248 -2.67 10.66 -0.87
C THR A 248 -2.39 12.11 -0.48
N VAL A 249 -3.45 12.90 -0.26
CA VAL A 249 -3.30 14.31 0.11
C VAL A 249 -2.70 14.49 1.51
N GLU A 250 -3.04 13.63 2.46
CA GLU A 250 -2.47 13.70 3.82
C GLU A 250 -0.98 13.37 3.81
N ILE A 251 -0.58 12.38 3.02
CA ILE A 251 0.83 12.00 2.83
C ILE A 251 1.60 13.18 2.20
N LEU A 252 1.04 13.82 1.17
CA LEU A 252 1.66 14.97 0.51
C LEU A 252 1.64 16.26 1.37
N ASP A 253 0.67 16.42 2.27
CA ASP A 253 0.71 17.51 3.25
C ASP A 253 1.81 17.26 4.29
N ALA A 254 1.94 16.03 4.81
CA ALA A 254 3.02 15.66 5.70
C ALA A 254 4.39 15.85 5.05
N SER A 255 4.54 15.56 3.76
CA SER A 255 5.81 15.70 3.05
C SER A 255 6.32 17.14 2.90
N LYS A 256 5.50 18.14 3.27
CA LYS A 256 5.91 19.55 3.33
C LYS A 256 6.58 19.92 4.64
N VAL A 257 6.50 19.05 5.65
CA VAL A 257 7.13 19.24 6.96
C VAL A 257 8.56 18.73 6.91
N LYS A 258 9.53 19.55 7.33
CA LYS A 258 10.94 19.14 7.39
C LYS A 258 11.15 17.81 8.14
N GLY A 259 11.84 16.87 7.50
CA GLY A 259 12.08 15.51 7.99
C GLY A 259 11.08 14.47 7.51
N PHE A 260 10.16 14.82 6.60
CA PHE A 260 9.14 13.94 6.00
C PHE A 260 9.15 13.98 4.46
N GLU A 261 10.17 14.58 3.85
CA GLU A 261 10.20 14.89 2.41
C GLU A 261 10.14 13.64 1.52
N ASP A 262 10.64 12.49 2.01
CA ASP A 262 10.60 11.20 1.33
C ASP A 262 9.16 10.70 1.07
N LEU A 263 8.19 11.14 1.89
CA LEU A 263 6.77 10.85 1.67
C LEU A 263 6.21 11.46 0.39
N LYS A 264 6.89 12.45 -0.21
CA LYS A 264 6.51 13.01 -1.50
C LYS A 264 6.46 11.92 -2.57
N ASN A 265 7.51 11.09 -2.64
CA ASN A 265 7.60 10.01 -3.64
C ASN A 265 6.47 8.99 -3.44
N VAL A 266 6.21 8.63 -2.18
CA VAL A 266 5.11 7.74 -1.80
C VAL A 266 3.75 8.30 -2.25
N GLY A 267 3.47 9.57 -1.93
CA GLY A 267 2.20 10.20 -2.29
C GLY A 267 2.01 10.31 -3.81
N CYS A 268 3.07 10.68 -4.54
CA CYS A 268 3.01 10.93 -5.97
C CYS A 268 2.75 9.70 -6.83
N GLN A 269 3.05 8.49 -6.35
CA GLN A 269 2.67 7.24 -7.01
C GLN A 269 1.15 7.09 -7.23
N TYR A 270 0.32 7.83 -6.48
CA TYR A 270 -1.14 7.70 -6.48
C TYR A 270 -1.88 8.94 -6.92
N ILE A 271 -1.16 9.99 -7.32
CA ILE A 271 -1.80 11.26 -7.67
C ILE A 271 -2.79 11.11 -8.85
N ASP A 272 -2.54 10.17 -9.78
CA ASP A 272 -3.44 9.90 -10.93
C ASP A 272 -4.76 9.23 -10.55
N MET A 273 -4.85 8.67 -9.34
CA MET A 273 -6.11 8.14 -8.85
C MET A 273 -7.08 9.26 -8.44
N ILE A 274 -6.58 10.47 -8.21
CA ILE A 274 -7.40 11.63 -7.92
C ILE A 274 -7.93 12.17 -9.25
N LYS A 275 -9.24 12.02 -9.48
CA LYS A 275 -9.94 12.54 -10.65
C LYS A 275 -10.92 13.63 -10.21
N PRO A 276 -10.52 14.92 -10.26
CA PRO A 276 -11.39 16.02 -9.87
C PRO A 276 -12.70 16.01 -10.64
N LYS A 277 -13.83 16.08 -9.94
CA LYS A 277 -15.18 16.00 -10.52
C LYS A 277 -15.79 17.36 -10.85
N ASN A 278 -15.26 18.43 -10.29
CA ASN A 278 -15.78 19.79 -10.41
C ASN A 278 -14.67 20.84 -10.27
N ASP A 279 -15.00 22.10 -10.54
CA ASP A 279 -14.07 23.24 -10.50
C ASP A 279 -13.40 23.43 -9.13
N MET A 280 -14.12 23.19 -8.02
CA MET A 280 -13.55 23.30 -6.68
C MET A 280 -12.48 22.24 -6.46
N GLU A 281 -12.76 20.98 -6.80
CA GLU A 281 -11.80 19.88 -6.66
C GLU A 281 -10.57 20.09 -7.53
N LYS A 282 -10.74 20.62 -8.76
CA LYS A 282 -9.60 20.94 -9.64
C LYS A 282 -8.61 21.86 -8.93
N VAL A 283 -9.10 22.91 -8.26
CA VAL A 283 -8.24 23.86 -7.53
C VAL A 283 -7.69 23.26 -6.24
N ILE A 284 -8.53 22.57 -5.45
CA ILE A 284 -8.10 21.92 -4.19
C ILE A 284 -6.93 20.96 -4.45
N PHE A 285 -6.97 20.21 -5.56
CA PHE A 285 -5.94 19.23 -5.88
C PHE A 285 -4.78 19.80 -6.70
N ALA A 286 -4.90 21.01 -7.24
CA ALA A 286 -3.94 21.56 -8.20
C ALA A 286 -2.49 21.62 -7.67
N ARG A 287 -2.30 22.11 -6.43
CA ARG A 287 -0.97 22.16 -5.83
C ARG A 287 -0.35 20.76 -5.64
N TYR A 288 -1.16 19.74 -5.39
CA TYR A 288 -0.66 18.37 -5.26
C TYR A 288 -0.24 17.77 -6.60
N PHE A 289 -0.96 18.07 -7.68
CA PHE A 289 -0.50 17.72 -9.04
C PHE A 289 0.83 18.38 -9.36
N LEU A 290 0.96 19.68 -9.10
CA LEU A 290 2.20 20.42 -9.34
C LEU A 290 3.37 19.85 -8.52
N MET A 291 3.15 19.55 -7.23
CA MET A 291 4.13 18.88 -6.38
C MET A 291 4.63 17.57 -6.99
N CYS A 292 3.76 16.83 -7.67
CA CYS A 292 4.07 15.57 -8.34
C CYS A 292 4.48 15.73 -9.81
N ASN A 293 4.94 16.92 -10.21
CA ASN A 293 5.38 17.26 -11.57
C ASN A 293 4.29 17.01 -12.62
N LYS A 294 3.03 17.29 -12.28
CA LYS A 294 1.88 17.17 -13.19
C LYS A 294 1.21 18.51 -13.34
N LYS A 295 0.90 18.87 -14.58
CA LYS A 295 0.17 20.10 -14.89
C LYS A 295 -1.29 19.98 -14.43
N PRO A 296 -1.75 20.83 -13.49
CA PRO A 296 -3.14 20.83 -13.07
C PRO A 296 -4.05 21.44 -14.15
N ASP A 297 -5.30 20.98 -14.24
CA ASP A 297 -6.33 21.64 -15.05
C ASP A 297 -6.93 22.82 -14.27
N LEU A 298 -6.51 24.03 -14.62
CA LEU A 298 -6.98 25.28 -14.00
C LEU A 298 -8.02 26.03 -14.86
N ASN A 299 -8.59 25.39 -15.89
CA ASN A 299 -9.71 25.96 -16.63
C ASN A 299 -11.00 25.78 -15.84
N VAL A 300 -11.26 26.73 -14.94
CA VAL A 300 -12.37 26.71 -13.99
C VAL A 300 -13.20 27.98 -14.09
N ASN A 301 -14.48 27.88 -13.69
CA ASN A 301 -15.32 29.05 -13.55
C ASN A 301 -15.06 29.75 -12.20
N LEU A 302 -14.36 30.89 -12.24
CA LEU A 302 -14.00 31.68 -11.05
C LEU A 302 -15.21 32.09 -10.19
N THR A 303 -16.40 32.27 -10.78
CA THR A 303 -17.61 32.65 -10.02
C THR A 303 -18.20 31.49 -9.20
N LYS A 304 -17.80 30.25 -9.51
CA LYS A 304 -18.29 29.02 -8.84
C LYS A 304 -17.39 28.54 -7.71
N ILE A 305 -16.25 29.19 -7.50
CA ILE A 305 -15.26 28.79 -6.49
C ILE A 305 -15.09 29.88 -5.42
N LEU A 306 -14.41 29.53 -4.32
CA LEU A 306 -14.20 30.43 -3.19
C LEU A 306 -13.04 31.41 -3.45
N PRO A 307 -13.03 32.62 -2.87
CA PRO A 307 -11.93 33.57 -3.03
C PRO A 307 -10.54 33.00 -2.75
N TRP A 308 -10.37 32.19 -1.70
CA TRP A 308 -9.08 31.54 -1.42
C TRP A 308 -8.63 30.61 -2.55
N MET A 309 -9.58 29.95 -3.23
CA MET A 309 -9.29 29.09 -4.37
C MET A 309 -8.80 29.91 -5.56
N VAL A 310 -9.42 31.07 -5.83
CA VAL A 310 -8.94 31.97 -6.89
C VAL A 310 -7.53 32.48 -6.58
N ALA A 311 -7.25 32.81 -5.32
CA ALA A 311 -5.90 33.17 -4.88
C ALA A 311 -4.90 32.02 -5.02
N GLU A 312 -5.31 30.77 -4.81
CA GLU A 312 -4.44 29.61 -5.05
C GLU A 312 -4.15 29.39 -6.54
N ILE A 313 -5.13 29.59 -7.43
CA ILE A 313 -4.88 29.58 -8.89
C ILE A 313 -3.86 30.67 -9.25
N MET A 314 -4.03 31.88 -8.72
CA MET A 314 -3.10 32.98 -8.91
C MET A 314 -1.68 32.62 -8.47
N MET A 315 -1.54 31.98 -7.29
CA MET A 315 -0.25 31.50 -6.77
C MET A 315 0.39 30.42 -7.66
N ILE A 316 -0.40 29.44 -8.13
CA ILE A 316 0.10 28.35 -8.98
C ILE A 316 0.55 28.89 -10.34
N LYS A 317 -0.25 29.74 -10.98
CA LYS A 317 0.12 30.38 -12.24
C LYS A 317 1.41 31.19 -12.12
N ALA A 318 1.55 31.98 -11.04
CA ALA A 318 2.78 32.70 -10.78
C ALA A 318 4.00 31.78 -10.62
N GLU A 319 3.85 30.63 -9.96
CA GLU A 319 4.90 29.61 -9.79
C GLU A 319 5.29 28.95 -11.14
N GLU A 320 4.33 28.77 -12.05
CA GLU A 320 4.55 28.25 -13.40
C GLU A 320 4.96 29.33 -14.42
N GLY A 321 5.05 30.60 -14.02
CA GLY A 321 5.36 31.72 -14.92
C GLY A 321 4.22 32.08 -15.89
N GLU A 322 2.99 31.68 -15.60
CA GLU A 322 1.79 31.99 -16.37
C GLU A 322 1.13 33.32 -15.94
N ASP A 323 0.36 33.95 -16.85
CA ASP A 323 -0.40 35.17 -16.53
C ASP A 323 -1.59 34.88 -15.60
N TYR A 324 -1.62 35.59 -14.48
CA TYR A 324 -2.65 35.52 -13.44
C TYR A 324 -3.51 36.80 -13.33
N SER A 325 -3.40 37.73 -14.29
CA SER A 325 -4.12 39.01 -14.28
C SER A 325 -5.64 38.83 -14.18
N LYS A 326 -6.18 37.76 -14.80
CA LYS A 326 -7.61 37.41 -14.73
C LYS A 326 -8.05 37.11 -13.30
N GLU A 327 -7.31 36.28 -12.58
CA GLU A 327 -7.60 35.89 -11.20
C GLU A 327 -7.47 37.08 -10.24
N LEU A 328 -6.43 37.90 -10.44
CA LEU A 328 -6.24 39.14 -9.67
C LEU A 328 -7.40 40.12 -9.87
N ASN A 329 -7.77 40.41 -11.11
CA ASN A 329 -8.90 41.31 -11.43
C ASN A 329 -10.21 40.80 -10.83
N PHE A 330 -10.44 39.48 -10.88
CA PHE A 330 -11.59 38.88 -10.23
C PHE A 330 -11.59 39.14 -8.73
N LEU A 331 -10.48 38.87 -8.03
CA LEU A 331 -10.36 39.10 -6.58
C LEU A 331 -10.59 40.57 -6.21
N LEU A 332 -10.01 41.51 -6.97
CA LEU A 332 -10.18 42.95 -6.76
C LEU A 332 -11.63 43.41 -6.99
N SER A 333 -12.35 42.78 -7.91
CA SER A 333 -13.78 43.08 -8.16
C SER A 333 -14.74 42.42 -7.16
N ALA A 334 -14.32 41.30 -6.54
CA ALA A 334 -15.18 40.49 -5.68
C ALA A 334 -15.11 40.88 -4.19
N GLN A 335 -14.14 41.70 -3.80
CA GLN A 335 -14.02 42.20 -2.42
C GLN A 335 -15.11 43.21 -2.07
N LYS A 336 -15.46 43.26 -0.77
CA LYS A 336 -16.27 44.35 -0.20
C LYS A 336 -15.47 44.98 0.93
N ASP A 337 -15.03 46.22 0.75
CA ASP A 337 -14.19 46.95 1.71
C ASP A 337 -12.93 46.19 2.15
N GLY A 338 -12.25 45.52 1.22
CA GLY A 338 -11.06 44.71 1.49
C GLY A 338 -11.35 43.35 2.12
N ILE A 339 -12.61 42.90 2.13
CA ILE A 339 -13.01 41.63 2.75
C ILE A 339 -13.52 40.66 1.67
N TRP A 340 -13.05 39.41 1.73
CA TRP A 340 -13.48 38.33 0.84
C TRP A 340 -14.35 37.33 1.60
N LYS A 341 -15.60 37.71 1.89
CA LYS A 341 -16.61 36.92 2.62
C LYS A 341 -16.28 36.68 4.10
N GLU A 342 -15.30 35.82 4.40
CA GLU A 342 -15.01 35.38 5.76
C GLU A 342 -13.50 35.39 6.08
N PHE A 343 -13.17 35.08 7.34
CA PHE A 343 -11.84 35.16 7.93
C PHE A 343 -10.76 34.43 7.11
N TYR A 344 -10.96 33.16 6.79
CA TYR A 344 -9.96 32.36 6.07
C TYR A 344 -9.75 32.83 4.64
N ASN A 345 -10.84 33.07 3.89
CA ASN A 345 -10.78 33.63 2.56
C ASN A 345 -10.00 34.95 2.54
N THR A 346 -10.32 35.87 3.45
CA THR A 346 -9.64 37.17 3.53
C THR A 346 -8.17 37.00 3.89
N ALA A 347 -7.85 36.16 4.89
CA ALA A 347 -6.47 35.89 5.31
C ALA A 347 -5.62 35.27 4.18
N TYR A 348 -6.18 34.31 3.44
CA TYR A 348 -5.49 33.63 2.35
C TYR A 348 -5.26 34.57 1.16
N VAL A 349 -6.29 35.32 0.75
CA VAL A 349 -6.20 36.23 -0.41
C VAL A 349 -5.12 37.29 -0.19
N ILE A 350 -5.13 37.98 0.96
CA ILE A 350 -4.13 39.03 1.20
C ILE A 350 -2.73 38.47 1.40
N TRP A 351 -2.60 37.25 1.94
CA TRP A 351 -1.31 36.56 2.02
C TRP A 351 -0.76 36.24 0.63
N ALA A 352 -1.60 35.74 -0.28
CA ALA A 352 -1.21 35.45 -1.66
C ALA A 352 -0.80 36.74 -2.40
N MET A 353 -1.62 37.78 -2.32
CA MET A 353 -1.31 39.10 -2.91
C MET A 353 0.00 39.68 -2.37
N LYS A 354 0.22 39.62 -1.05
CA LYS A 354 1.46 40.06 -0.41
C LYS A 354 2.66 39.27 -0.89
N LYS A 355 2.54 37.95 -1.00
CA LYS A 355 3.61 37.05 -1.47
C LYS A 355 3.99 37.30 -2.93
N LEU A 356 3.03 37.73 -3.76
CA LEU A 356 3.25 38.10 -5.16
C LEU A 356 3.57 39.61 -5.36
N ASN A 357 3.78 40.37 -4.28
CA ASN A 357 4.06 41.81 -4.31
C ASN A 357 2.99 42.62 -5.08
N VAL A 358 1.71 42.25 -4.96
CA VAL A 358 0.60 43.01 -5.53
C VAL A 358 0.43 44.32 -4.76
N ASP A 359 0.32 45.43 -5.49
CA ASP A 359 0.00 46.74 -4.93
C ASP A 359 -1.50 46.84 -4.61
N PHE A 360 -1.82 46.88 -3.32
CA PHE A 360 -3.19 46.89 -2.79
C PHE A 360 -3.20 47.54 -1.40
N ASP A 361 -4.26 48.28 -1.05
CA ASP A 361 -4.42 48.82 0.31
C ASP A 361 -4.94 47.72 1.25
N TYR A 362 -4.02 47.13 2.01
CA TYR A 362 -4.31 46.03 2.93
C TYR A 362 -4.96 46.47 4.25
N ASN A 363 -5.07 47.77 4.55
CA ASN A 363 -5.41 48.25 5.90
C ASN A 363 -6.75 47.71 6.41
N LYS A 364 -7.81 47.82 5.59
CA LYS A 364 -9.15 47.32 5.96
C LYS A 364 -9.18 45.80 6.17
N SER A 365 -8.43 45.06 5.35
CA SER A 365 -8.32 43.60 5.49
C SER A 365 -7.63 43.21 6.79
N LEU A 366 -6.55 43.91 7.15
CA LEU A 366 -5.78 43.63 8.38
C LEU A 366 -6.58 43.99 9.63
N GLU A 367 -7.31 45.11 9.62
CA GLU A 367 -8.24 45.49 10.68
C GLU A 367 -9.32 44.43 10.88
N TYR A 368 -9.98 44.01 9.79
CA TYR A 368 -10.97 42.94 9.83
C TYR A 368 -10.42 41.64 10.43
N LEU A 369 -9.22 41.21 10.02
CA LEU A 369 -8.60 39.99 10.53
C LEU A 369 -8.22 40.10 12.01
N ARG A 370 -7.72 41.25 12.46
CA ARG A 370 -7.42 41.51 13.88
C ARG A 370 -8.68 41.37 14.73
N ASP A 371 -9.76 42.04 14.32
CA ASP A 371 -11.01 42.09 15.08
C ASP A 371 -11.73 40.73 15.11
N ASN A 372 -11.54 39.92 14.07
CA ASN A 372 -12.17 38.61 13.95
C ASN A 372 -11.29 37.44 14.40
N LEU A 373 -10.06 37.71 14.90
CA LEU A 373 -9.19 36.67 15.47
C LEU A 373 -9.72 36.22 16.84
N ARG A 374 -10.51 35.14 16.83
CA ARG A 374 -11.13 34.51 18.01
C ARG A 374 -10.97 32.99 17.97
N ALA A 375 -11.13 32.33 19.12
CA ALA A 375 -11.24 30.88 19.20
C ALA A 375 -12.55 30.39 18.54
N GLY A 376 -12.55 29.18 17.98
CA GLY A 376 -13.73 28.50 17.44
C GLY A 376 -13.65 28.18 15.94
N TYR A 377 -12.60 28.63 15.24
CA TYR A 377 -12.39 28.28 13.84
C TYR A 377 -11.73 26.89 13.68
N PRO A 378 -11.82 26.28 12.50
CA PRO A 378 -11.02 25.11 12.18
C PRO A 378 -9.51 25.38 12.32
N THR A 379 -8.74 24.37 12.71
CA THR A 379 -7.30 24.48 12.96
C THR A 379 -6.53 25.05 11.78
N TYR A 380 -6.90 24.68 10.54
CA TYR A 380 -6.24 25.17 9.34
C TYR A 380 -6.44 26.68 9.09
N TYR A 381 -7.47 27.30 9.69
CA TYR A 381 -7.65 28.75 9.65
C TYR A 381 -6.53 29.44 10.41
N TYR A 382 -6.15 28.91 11.57
CA TYR A 382 -5.07 29.47 12.39
C TYR A 382 -3.70 29.22 11.75
N ALA A 383 -3.50 28.08 11.08
CA ALA A 383 -2.28 27.84 10.29
C ALA A 383 -2.13 28.91 9.19
N GLN A 384 -3.20 29.22 8.46
CA GLN A 384 -3.17 30.28 7.45
C GLN A 384 -3.00 31.68 8.08
N ALA A 385 -3.74 31.98 9.13
CA ALA A 385 -3.67 33.27 9.82
C ALA A 385 -2.25 33.56 10.35
N LEU A 386 -1.57 32.54 10.88
CA LEU A 386 -0.20 32.64 11.35
C LEU A 386 0.75 33.12 10.24
N LYS A 387 0.64 32.52 9.04
CA LYS A 387 1.42 32.91 7.86
C LYS A 387 1.07 34.33 7.41
N THR A 388 -0.21 34.67 7.40
CA THR A 388 -0.70 35.99 7.01
C THR A 388 -0.16 37.06 7.98
N PHE A 389 -0.43 36.96 9.28
CA PHE A 389 0.01 37.95 10.27
C PHE A 389 1.54 38.12 10.29
N TYR A 390 2.29 37.02 10.14
CA TYR A 390 3.74 37.09 10.04
C TYR A 390 4.20 37.87 8.80
N ALA A 391 3.60 37.63 7.63
CA ALA A 391 3.93 38.34 6.38
C ALA A 391 3.67 39.86 6.44
N PHE A 392 2.83 40.31 7.38
CA PHE A 392 2.51 41.71 7.63
C PHE A 392 3.12 42.27 8.93
N ASN A 393 4.04 41.54 9.58
CA ASN A 393 4.69 41.95 10.84
C ASN A 393 3.70 42.26 12.00
N MET A 394 2.57 41.56 12.05
CA MET A 394 1.52 41.71 13.07
C MET A 394 1.83 40.84 14.31
N THR A 395 2.83 41.27 15.08
CA THR A 395 3.42 40.48 16.18
C THR A 395 2.42 40.07 17.26
N GLU A 396 1.50 40.96 17.65
CA GLU A 396 0.50 40.66 18.69
C GLU A 396 -0.45 39.55 18.24
N GLU A 397 -0.92 39.63 17.00
CA GLU A 397 -1.83 38.67 16.38
C GLU A 397 -1.15 37.33 16.12
N VAL A 398 0.15 37.32 15.79
CA VAL A 398 0.97 36.10 15.78
C VAL A 398 0.97 35.44 17.16
N GLN A 399 1.26 36.18 18.24
CA GLN A 399 1.26 35.61 19.60
C GLN A 399 -0.13 35.10 20.03
N LYS A 400 -1.19 35.85 19.71
CA LYS A 400 -2.57 35.42 19.97
C LYS A 400 -2.93 34.14 19.21
N THR A 401 -2.51 34.03 17.95
CA THR A 401 -2.71 32.83 17.12
C THR A 401 -1.95 31.62 17.67
N LEU A 402 -0.69 31.81 18.08
CA LEU A 402 0.12 30.75 18.70
C LEU A 402 -0.49 30.27 20.02
N LYS A 403 -1.04 31.17 20.83
CA LYS A 403 -1.76 30.80 22.06
C LYS A 403 -2.97 29.91 21.76
N ILE A 404 -3.81 30.30 20.80
CA ILE A 404 -4.97 29.50 20.39
C ILE A 404 -4.54 28.12 19.88
N LEU A 405 -3.52 28.06 19.02
CA LEU A 405 -2.98 26.79 18.53
C LEU A 405 -2.44 25.92 19.69
N SER A 406 -1.76 26.50 20.66
CA SER A 406 -1.29 25.77 21.84
C SER A 406 -2.43 25.15 22.65
N GLU A 407 -3.58 25.81 22.72
CA GLU A 407 -4.79 25.31 23.40
C GLU A 407 -5.50 24.22 22.58
N TYR A 408 -5.34 24.22 21.25
CA TYR A 408 -5.94 23.25 20.33
C TYR A 408 -5.11 21.97 20.16
N GLN A 409 -3.83 21.99 20.57
CA GLN A 409 -2.96 20.82 20.45
C GLN A 409 -3.38 19.73 21.43
N ASN A 410 -3.67 18.53 20.92
CA ASN A 410 -4.07 17.40 21.74
C ASN A 410 -2.89 16.87 22.58
N PRO A 411 -3.14 16.09 23.66
CA PRO A 411 -2.07 15.53 24.50
C PRO A 411 -1.05 14.66 23.76
N ASN A 412 -1.43 14.03 22.66
CA ASN A 412 -0.52 13.25 21.80
C ASN A 412 0.37 14.11 20.89
N GLY A 413 0.23 15.45 20.92
CA GLY A 413 0.99 16.41 20.14
C GLY A 413 0.37 16.77 18.78
N GLY A 414 -0.58 15.99 18.28
CA GLY A 414 -1.24 16.28 17.01
C GLY A 414 -2.38 17.29 17.14
N PHE A 415 -2.91 17.69 15.99
CA PHE A 415 -4.04 18.61 15.86
C PHE A 415 -5.21 17.96 15.15
N GLY A 416 -6.42 18.19 15.64
CA GLY A 416 -7.66 17.80 14.96
C GLY A 416 -8.14 18.83 13.95
N TYR A 417 -9.30 18.57 13.33
CA TYR A 417 -9.96 19.55 12.44
C TYR A 417 -10.31 20.86 13.19
N SER A 418 -10.74 20.74 14.44
CA SER A 418 -11.06 21.82 15.38
C SER A 418 -10.66 21.39 16.80
N ASN A 419 -10.80 22.28 17.79
CA ASN A 419 -10.51 21.98 19.19
C ASN A 419 -11.29 20.75 19.67
N GLY A 420 -10.61 19.85 20.39
CA GLY A 420 -11.20 18.63 20.94
C GLY A 420 -11.42 17.50 19.93
N ASN A 421 -11.25 17.73 18.63
CA ASN A 421 -11.32 16.65 17.64
C ASN A 421 -10.06 15.76 17.70
N PRO A 422 -10.17 14.47 17.36
CA PRO A 422 -9.02 13.57 17.26
C PRO A 422 -7.94 14.14 16.34
N SER A 423 -6.68 13.94 16.74
CA SER A 423 -5.53 14.38 15.94
C SER A 423 -5.49 13.70 14.57
N GLY A 424 -5.29 14.48 13.51
CA GLY A 424 -5.16 14.00 12.14
C GLY A 424 -3.86 14.44 11.48
N ILE A 425 -3.42 13.71 10.45
CA ILE A 425 -2.18 14.00 9.71
C ILE A 425 -2.27 15.37 9.06
N ARG A 426 -3.33 15.64 8.29
CA ARG A 426 -3.48 16.90 7.54
C ARG A 426 -3.46 18.13 8.45
N SER A 427 -4.31 18.18 9.46
CA SER A 427 -4.36 19.33 10.38
C SER A 427 -3.02 19.56 11.06
N THR A 428 -2.36 18.49 11.50
CA THR A 428 -1.04 18.60 12.13
C THR A 428 0.00 19.12 11.14
N ALA A 429 0.07 18.53 9.94
CA ALA A 429 1.02 18.93 8.91
C ALA A 429 0.85 20.40 8.49
N LEU A 430 -0.38 20.89 8.33
CA LEU A 430 -0.65 22.29 7.98
C LEU A 430 -0.19 23.26 9.07
N VAL A 431 -0.40 22.93 10.35
CA VAL A 431 0.10 23.75 11.47
C VAL A 431 1.63 23.74 11.53
N LEU A 432 2.25 22.57 11.41
CA LEU A 432 3.71 22.45 11.43
C LEU A 432 4.34 23.20 10.26
N GLN A 433 3.78 23.07 9.06
CA GLN A 433 4.23 23.82 7.89
C GLN A 433 4.13 25.34 8.14
N ALA A 434 3.02 25.82 8.69
CA ALA A 434 2.87 27.24 9.01
C ALA A 434 3.89 27.73 10.05
N LEU A 435 4.17 26.94 11.09
CA LEU A 435 5.20 27.23 12.08
C LEU A 435 6.60 27.29 11.45
N GLN A 436 6.90 26.39 10.50
CA GLN A 436 8.17 26.39 9.77
C GLN A 436 8.33 27.58 8.84
N ASP A 437 7.27 27.93 8.11
CA ASP A 437 7.23 29.09 7.22
C ASP A 437 7.60 30.39 7.99
N ILE A 438 7.25 30.45 9.28
CA ILE A 438 7.55 31.59 10.16
C ILE A 438 8.72 31.34 11.13
N ARG A 439 9.47 30.26 10.93
CA ARG A 439 10.69 29.88 11.67
C ARG A 439 10.49 29.68 13.19
N ILE A 440 9.37 29.09 13.59
CA ILE A 440 9.08 28.72 14.99
C ILE A 440 9.23 27.21 15.19
N GLU A 441 10.23 26.79 15.95
CA GLU A 441 10.48 25.38 16.34
C GLU A 441 10.37 25.18 17.87
N ASN A 442 9.24 25.60 18.45
CA ASN A 442 8.98 25.47 19.89
C ASN A 442 8.48 24.06 20.27
N GLU A 443 8.09 23.87 21.55
CA GLU A 443 7.57 22.58 22.03
C GLU A 443 6.29 22.13 21.32
N MET A 444 5.45 23.06 20.85
CA MET A 444 4.26 22.74 20.05
C MET A 444 4.68 22.08 18.74
N TYR A 445 5.67 22.66 18.05
CA TYR A 445 6.24 22.09 16.82
C TYR A 445 6.82 20.69 17.06
N LYS A 446 7.67 20.53 18.09
CA LYS A 446 8.32 19.23 18.39
C LYS A 446 7.30 18.13 18.72
N LYS A 447 6.25 18.46 19.48
CA LYS A 447 5.17 17.50 19.80
C LYS A 447 4.39 17.09 18.56
N GLY A 448 4.04 18.04 17.69
CA GLY A 448 3.36 17.73 16.43
C GLY A 448 4.24 16.93 15.48
N TRP A 449 5.52 17.26 15.38
CA TRP A 449 6.50 16.50 14.60
C TRP A 449 6.59 15.05 15.09
N ARG A 450 6.68 14.85 16.41
CA ARG A 450 6.68 13.51 17.03
C ARG A 450 5.40 12.75 16.74
N PHE A 451 4.24 13.40 16.78
CA PHE A 451 2.96 12.80 16.42
C PHE A 451 2.99 12.26 14.97
N LEU A 452 3.41 13.08 14.00
CA LEU A 452 3.54 12.64 12.61
C LEU A 452 4.51 11.47 12.50
N ARG A 453 5.66 11.53 13.17
CA ARG A 453 6.71 10.50 13.11
C ARG A 453 6.22 9.15 13.61
N VAL A 454 5.47 9.13 14.71
CA VAL A 454 4.92 7.90 15.31
C VAL A 454 3.84 7.25 14.43
N ILE A 455 3.08 8.07 13.69
CA ILE A 455 2.00 7.56 12.83
C ILE A 455 2.53 7.11 11.47
N LEU A 456 3.44 7.88 10.89
CA LEU A 456 3.84 7.73 9.49
C LEU A 456 5.05 6.83 9.28
N TYR A 457 5.78 6.44 10.33
CA TYR A 457 7.00 5.64 10.20
C TYR A 457 7.08 4.53 11.25
N LEU A 458 7.84 3.50 10.91
CA LEU A 458 8.29 2.46 11.83
C LEU A 458 9.81 2.39 11.82
N ASP A 459 10.35 2.05 12.98
CA ASP A 459 11.78 1.75 13.13
C ASP A 459 12.00 0.27 12.85
N ILE A 460 12.73 -0.04 11.78
CA ILE A 460 13.17 -1.41 11.48
C ILE A 460 14.68 -1.47 11.73
N PRO A 461 15.17 -2.32 12.65
CA PRO A 461 16.60 -2.49 12.85
C PRO A 461 17.27 -3.05 11.59
N GLU A 462 18.46 -2.54 11.30
CA GLU A 462 19.26 -3.01 10.17
C GLU A 462 19.77 -4.43 10.39
N ILE A 463 19.71 -5.23 9.34
CA ILE A 463 20.34 -6.55 9.30
C ILE A 463 21.84 -6.34 9.10
N LYS A 464 22.65 -6.80 10.04
CA LYS A 464 24.11 -6.77 9.93
C LYS A 464 24.61 -8.07 9.31
N LYS A 465 25.57 -7.95 8.39
CA LYS A 465 26.31 -9.09 7.83
C LYS A 465 27.76 -9.02 8.30
N GLU A 466 28.19 -10.04 9.04
CA GLU A 466 29.54 -10.18 9.59
C GLU A 466 30.16 -11.45 9.00
N GLY A 467 30.83 -11.32 7.84
CA GLY A 467 31.25 -12.48 7.05
C GLY A 467 30.06 -13.25 6.50
N ASP A 468 29.97 -14.55 6.82
CA ASP A 468 28.84 -15.43 6.46
C ASP A 468 27.76 -15.47 7.54
N GLU A 469 27.94 -14.74 8.65
CA GLU A 469 26.94 -14.61 9.71
C GLU A 469 26.02 -13.41 9.44
N LEU A 470 24.71 -13.64 9.54
CA LEU A 470 23.67 -12.62 9.51
C LEU A 470 23.16 -12.41 10.93
N VAL A 471 23.13 -11.16 11.39
CA VAL A 471 22.73 -10.79 12.75
C VAL A 471 21.64 -9.71 12.73
N LEU A 472 20.54 -9.98 13.43
CA LEU A 472 19.48 -9.02 13.74
C LEU A 472 18.88 -9.34 15.11
N ASN A 473 19.13 -8.50 16.11
CA ASN A 473 18.58 -8.72 17.46
C ASN A 473 17.05 -8.65 17.49
N ASN A 474 16.43 -9.47 18.34
CA ASN A 474 14.99 -9.63 18.49
C ASN A 474 14.29 -10.08 17.20
N SER A 475 14.95 -10.96 16.44
CA SER A 475 14.41 -11.52 15.20
C SER A 475 14.29 -13.04 15.25
N THR A 476 13.34 -13.55 14.46
CA THR A 476 13.21 -14.97 14.13
C THR A 476 13.72 -15.17 12.72
N ILE A 477 14.65 -16.10 12.52
CA ILE A 477 15.26 -16.36 11.22
C ILE A 477 14.88 -17.78 10.77
N LEU A 478 14.20 -17.89 9.63
CA LEU A 478 13.81 -19.15 9.01
C LEU A 478 14.87 -19.56 7.99
N MET A 479 15.36 -20.78 8.10
CA MET A 479 16.42 -21.31 7.24
C MET A 479 15.84 -22.16 6.12
N ILE A 480 16.28 -21.90 4.88
CA ILE A 480 15.87 -22.64 3.69
C ILE A 480 17.12 -23.19 3.00
N LYS A 481 17.10 -24.48 2.69
CA LYS A 481 18.17 -25.19 2.00
C LYS A 481 17.58 -26.24 1.07
N ASP A 482 18.07 -26.27 -0.17
CA ASP A 482 17.59 -27.19 -1.21
C ASP A 482 16.05 -27.16 -1.36
N SER A 483 15.48 -25.95 -1.35
CA SER A 483 14.04 -25.67 -1.37
C SER A 483 13.24 -26.27 -0.20
N LYS A 484 13.91 -26.59 0.92
CA LYS A 484 13.29 -27.15 2.14
C LYS A 484 13.51 -26.25 3.33
N PHE A 485 12.48 -26.12 4.15
CA PHE A 485 12.61 -25.49 5.45
C PHE A 485 13.40 -26.40 6.40
N THR A 486 14.50 -25.91 6.95
CA THR A 486 15.41 -26.72 7.80
C THR A 486 15.38 -26.34 9.28
N GLY A 487 14.71 -25.25 9.65
CA GLY A 487 14.51 -24.87 11.03
C GLY A 487 14.54 -23.37 11.26
N ILE A 488 14.61 -23.01 12.54
CA ILE A 488 14.54 -21.63 13.03
C ILE A 488 15.81 -21.33 13.83
N SER A 489 16.36 -20.14 13.63
CA SER A 489 17.36 -19.55 14.51
C SER A 489 16.84 -18.24 15.10
N LEU A 490 17.36 -17.86 16.26
CA LEU A 490 17.07 -16.59 16.92
C LEU A 490 18.25 -15.65 16.79
N ASN A 491 17.98 -14.42 16.39
CA ASN A 491 18.93 -13.30 16.31
C ASN A 491 20.08 -13.42 15.32
N LYS A 492 20.62 -14.62 15.08
CA LYS A 492 21.78 -14.82 14.21
C LYS A 492 21.74 -16.15 13.46
N VAL A 493 22.34 -16.20 12.29
CA VAL A 493 22.43 -17.43 11.48
C VAL A 493 23.69 -17.39 10.61
N ASN A 494 24.32 -18.55 10.42
CA ASN A 494 25.34 -18.70 9.38
C ASN A 494 24.66 -19.08 8.06
N LEU A 495 24.94 -18.35 6.99
CA LEU A 495 24.38 -18.54 5.66
C LEU A 495 24.99 -19.73 4.91
N ASP A 496 26.09 -20.30 5.40
CA ASP A 496 26.78 -21.44 4.81
C ASP A 496 25.82 -22.58 4.48
N ASN A 497 25.85 -23.02 3.22
CA ASN A 497 25.02 -24.09 2.69
C ASN A 497 23.51 -23.85 2.69
N LEU A 498 23.04 -22.63 2.93
CA LEU A 498 21.64 -22.25 2.77
C LEU A 498 21.39 -21.66 1.38
N ASP A 499 20.18 -21.86 0.86
CA ASP A 499 19.68 -21.15 -0.32
C ASP A 499 19.49 -19.67 0.01
N GLY A 500 18.98 -19.43 1.23
CA GLY A 500 18.76 -18.13 1.83
C GLY A 500 17.99 -18.27 3.14
N VAL A 501 17.60 -17.14 3.71
CA VAL A 501 16.84 -17.07 4.96
C VAL A 501 15.70 -16.07 4.88
N LEU A 502 14.65 -16.28 5.69
CA LEU A 502 13.62 -15.29 5.95
C LEU A 502 13.81 -14.71 7.34
N VAL A 503 13.98 -13.40 7.43
CA VAL A 503 14.18 -12.67 8.67
C VAL A 503 12.86 -12.01 9.06
N LEU A 504 12.34 -12.37 10.22
CA LEU A 504 11.11 -11.84 10.77
C LEU A 504 11.44 -10.94 11.96
N TYR A 505 10.96 -9.71 11.88
CA TYR A 505 11.02 -8.73 12.95
C TYR A 505 9.62 -8.21 13.23
N LYS A 506 9.19 -8.21 14.49
CA LYS A 506 7.86 -7.75 14.89
C LYS A 506 7.95 -6.40 15.60
N PRO A 507 7.84 -5.27 14.88
CA PRO A 507 7.54 -4.00 15.53
C PRO A 507 6.17 -4.08 16.24
N LYS A 508 5.89 -3.15 17.15
CA LYS A 508 4.69 -3.19 18.03
C LYS A 508 3.34 -3.44 17.31
N VAL A 509 3.22 -3.07 16.03
CA VAL A 509 1.93 -3.03 15.31
C VAL A 509 1.89 -3.93 14.06
N LEU A 510 3.04 -4.29 13.50
CA LEU A 510 3.13 -5.04 12.24
C LEU A 510 4.26 -6.08 12.31
N ILE A 511 4.31 -7.00 11.36
CA ILE A 511 5.43 -7.93 11.18
C ILE A 511 6.16 -7.51 9.91
N SER A 512 7.47 -7.35 10.00
CA SER A 512 8.38 -7.19 8.88
C SER A 512 8.99 -8.53 8.53
N VAL A 513 8.85 -8.93 7.28
CA VAL A 513 9.50 -10.12 6.71
C VAL A 513 10.47 -9.66 5.63
N LYS A 514 11.71 -10.15 5.67
CA LYS A 514 12.71 -9.91 4.64
C LYS A 514 13.42 -11.19 4.24
N ALA A 515 13.45 -11.49 2.96
CA ALA A 515 14.20 -12.59 2.38
C ALA A 515 15.62 -12.13 2.06
N ILE A 516 16.59 -12.94 2.46
CA ILE A 516 18.01 -12.72 2.19
C ILE A 516 18.53 -13.94 1.46
N GLU A 517 18.82 -13.75 0.17
CA GLU A 517 19.39 -14.80 -0.67
C GLU A 517 20.86 -15.06 -0.33
N ASN A 518 21.26 -16.32 -0.46
CA ASN A 518 22.66 -16.73 -0.46
C ASN A 518 23.02 -17.46 -1.76
N LYS A 519 22.53 -18.68 -1.95
CA LYS A 519 22.66 -19.43 -3.22
C LYS A 519 21.50 -19.19 -4.20
N GLY A 520 20.49 -18.45 -3.75
CA GLY A 520 19.26 -18.15 -4.49
C GLY A 520 18.17 -19.16 -4.16
N PHE A 521 16.94 -18.67 -4.01
CA PHE A 521 15.79 -19.57 -3.83
C PHE A 521 15.41 -20.18 -5.19
N SER A 522 14.98 -21.42 -5.18
CA SER A 522 14.43 -22.08 -6.38
C SER A 522 13.30 -23.02 -5.99
N PRO A 523 12.31 -23.22 -6.87
CA PRO A 523 11.28 -24.21 -6.63
C PRO A 523 11.88 -25.61 -6.70
N MET A 524 11.44 -26.49 -5.81
CA MET A 524 11.83 -27.88 -5.82
C MET A 524 11.58 -28.45 -7.22
N SER A 525 12.64 -28.94 -7.89
CA SER A 525 12.48 -29.51 -9.22
C SER A 525 11.47 -30.65 -9.09
N ILE A 526 10.28 -30.49 -9.67
CA ILE A 526 9.48 -31.63 -10.05
C ILE A 526 10.36 -32.28 -11.09
N ARG A 527 11.11 -33.33 -10.72
CA ARG A 527 11.81 -34.17 -11.69
C ARG A 527 10.76 -34.47 -12.75
N LYS A 528 10.85 -33.80 -13.91
CA LYS A 528 10.11 -34.21 -15.10
C LYS A 528 10.55 -35.65 -15.27
N LEU A 529 9.64 -36.59 -15.04
CA LEU A 529 9.86 -37.97 -15.42
C LEU A 529 10.42 -37.90 -16.85
N PRO A 530 11.64 -38.38 -17.10
CA PRO A 530 12.26 -38.18 -18.40
C PRO A 530 11.39 -38.91 -19.41
N TYR A 531 10.61 -38.12 -20.18
CA TYR A 531 9.84 -38.55 -21.35
C TYR A 531 10.72 -39.28 -22.40
N ILE A 532 12.04 -39.31 -22.18
CA ILE A 532 13.05 -40.11 -22.88
C ILE A 532 12.71 -41.61 -22.88
N TYR A 533 12.08 -42.17 -21.84
CA TYR A 533 11.73 -43.60 -21.83
C TYR A 533 10.49 -43.94 -22.68
N ILE A 534 9.57 -43.00 -22.89
CA ILE A 534 8.41 -43.21 -23.78
C ILE A 534 8.88 -43.12 -25.25
N GLY A 535 9.79 -42.20 -25.56
CA GLY A 535 10.43 -42.12 -26.89
C GLY A 535 11.25 -43.36 -27.23
N ALA A 536 12.06 -43.86 -26.30
CA ALA A 536 12.84 -45.09 -26.49
C ALA A 536 11.95 -46.34 -26.62
N GLY A 537 10.85 -46.42 -25.84
CA GLY A 537 9.88 -47.50 -25.94
C GLY A 537 9.15 -47.53 -27.29
N ILE A 538 8.71 -46.38 -27.80
CA ILE A 538 8.05 -46.27 -29.11
C ILE A 538 9.05 -46.57 -30.25
N LEU A 539 10.29 -46.08 -30.15
CA LEU A 539 11.33 -46.36 -31.16
C LEU A 539 11.69 -47.86 -31.20
N ALA A 540 11.80 -48.51 -30.03
CA ALA A 540 12.00 -49.95 -29.93
C ALA A 540 10.82 -50.73 -30.52
N LEU A 541 9.58 -50.29 -30.29
CA LEU A 541 8.38 -50.93 -30.83
C LEU A 541 8.29 -50.79 -32.36
N ILE A 542 8.66 -49.63 -32.90
CA ILE A 542 8.75 -49.39 -34.36
C ILE A 542 9.87 -50.25 -34.98
N ILE A 543 11.04 -50.35 -34.36
CA ILE A 543 12.15 -51.18 -34.84
C ILE A 543 11.75 -52.66 -34.84
N THR A 544 11.09 -53.14 -33.78
CA THR A 544 10.60 -54.53 -33.69
C THR A 544 9.54 -54.83 -34.75
N LEU A 545 8.61 -53.90 -34.99
CA LEU A 545 7.59 -54.03 -36.04
C LEU A 545 8.18 -54.02 -37.46
N ILE A 546 9.23 -53.22 -37.71
CA ILE A 546 9.95 -53.22 -38.99
C ILE A 546 10.70 -54.55 -39.21
N PHE A 547 11.30 -55.11 -38.16
CA PHE A 547 11.98 -56.42 -38.24
C PHE A 547 11.01 -57.58 -38.44
N LEU A 548 9.83 -57.54 -37.81
CA LEU A 548 8.78 -58.57 -37.97
C LEU A 548 8.12 -58.54 -39.36
N LYS A 549 8.15 -57.42 -40.07
CA LYS A 549 7.59 -57.29 -41.44
C LYS A 549 8.57 -57.71 -42.55
N LYS A 550 9.84 -57.95 -42.21
CA LYS A 550 10.90 -58.39 -43.15
C LYS A 550 11.22 -59.90 -43.05
N ARG A 551 10.60 -60.62 -42.13
CA ARG A 551 10.47 -62.08 -42.17
C ARG A 551 9.11 -62.43 -42.72
#